data_AF-A0A951H0G9-F1
#
_entry.id   AF-A0A951H0G9-F1
#
_cell.length_a   1.000
_cell.length_b   1.000
_cell.length_c   1.000
_cell.angle_alpha   90.00
_cell.angle_beta   90.00
_cell.angle_gamma   90.00
#
_symmetry.space_group_name_H-M   'P 1'
#
loop_
_entity.id
_entity.type
_entity.pdbx_description
1 polymer ?
#
loop_
_entity_poly.entity_id
_entity_poly.type
_entity_poly.pdbx_seq_one_letter_code
_entity_poly.pdbx_strand_id
1 'polypeptide(L)'
;MRMRRSLVVSLSLLSLALAGGVVALILGSAASSAAAGSPFTVAAFPNPSTAGEPVEIAGRLFGEPTGTRVVLWHELPGRHGFQPVAATRTNAAGRFAFV
;
A
#
# COMPACT_ATOMS: atom_id res chain seq x y z
N MET A 1 -23.16 -28.68 -55.79
CA MET A 1 -22.39 -27.94 -56.83
C MET A 1 -22.48 -26.45 -56.50
N ARG A 2 -21.35 -25.75 -56.46
CA ARG A 2 -21.17 -24.27 -56.46
C ARG A 2 -21.48 -23.48 -55.18
N MET A 3 -20.74 -22.38 -55.05
CA MET A 3 -20.89 -21.26 -54.11
C MET A 3 -20.21 -21.38 -52.73
N ARG A 4 -19.08 -22.10 -52.67
CA ARG A 4 -18.00 -21.76 -51.73
C ARG A 4 -17.01 -20.87 -52.46
N ARG A 5 -16.66 -19.76 -51.80
CA ARG A 5 -15.51 -18.87 -52.08
C ARG A 5 -15.80 -17.77 -53.11
N SER A 6 -15.47 -16.55 -52.69
CA SER A 6 -15.12 -15.41 -53.57
C SER A 6 -16.17 -14.32 -53.86
N LEU A 7 -17.16 -14.08 -52.98
CA LEU A 7 -18.15 -13.02 -53.22
C LEU A 7 -18.54 -12.17 -52.02
N VAL A 8 -17.70 -12.05 -50.97
CA VAL A 8 -17.90 -10.99 -49.95
C VAL A 8 -16.55 -10.46 -49.44
N VAL A 9 -15.58 -10.29 -50.34
CA VAL A 9 -14.36 -9.51 -50.04
C VAL A 9 -14.46 -8.08 -50.61
N SER A 10 -15.58 -7.69 -51.25
CA SER A 10 -15.53 -6.51 -52.15
C SER A 10 -16.69 -5.53 -52.03
N LEU A 11 -17.47 -5.51 -50.95
CA LEU A 11 -18.53 -4.50 -50.80
C LEU A 11 -18.47 -3.85 -49.43
N SER A 12 -18.07 -2.58 -49.45
CA SER A 12 -18.19 -1.60 -48.36
C SER A 12 -16.99 -1.46 -47.42
N LEU A 13 -15.81 -1.28 -48.02
CA LEU A 13 -14.93 -0.19 -47.58
C LEU A 13 -15.75 1.11 -47.46
N LEU A 14 -15.37 1.94 -46.48
CA LEU A 14 -15.52 3.40 -46.52
C LEU A 14 -16.90 3.97 -46.17
N SER A 15 -17.10 4.33 -44.89
CA SER A 15 -17.86 5.51 -44.39
C SER A 15 -17.81 5.50 -42.86
N LEU A 16 -16.84 6.16 -42.21
CA LEU A 16 -16.85 7.60 -41.86
C LEU A 16 -17.88 7.95 -40.77
N ALA A 17 -17.42 8.04 -39.50
CA ALA A 17 -18.01 8.93 -38.51
C ALA A 17 -17.03 9.17 -37.35
N LEU A 18 -16.12 10.13 -37.56
CA LEU A 18 -15.52 10.91 -36.47
C LEU A 18 -16.63 11.74 -35.82
N ALA A 19 -16.97 11.46 -34.57
CA ALA A 19 -17.49 12.43 -33.59
C ALA A 19 -17.88 11.69 -32.30
N GLY A 20 -17.08 11.82 -31.26
CA GLY A 20 -17.41 11.25 -29.94
C GLY A 20 -16.32 11.58 -28.94
N GLY A 21 -16.59 12.57 -28.10
CA GLY A 21 -15.59 13.28 -27.30
C GLY A 21 -14.88 12.45 -26.22
N VAL A 22 -13.72 12.94 -25.81
CA VAL A 22 -13.10 12.60 -24.54
C VAL A 22 -12.62 13.89 -23.89
N VAL A 23 -13.41 14.38 -22.93
CA VAL A 23 -13.00 15.38 -21.95
C VAL A 23 -12.08 14.67 -20.96
N ALA A 24 -10.78 14.95 -20.98
CA ALA A 24 -9.87 14.55 -19.90
C ALA A 24 -8.53 15.30 -19.96
N LEU A 25 -8.52 16.54 -19.45
CA LEU A 25 -7.28 17.21 -19.05
C LEU A 25 -7.45 17.73 -17.62
N ILE A 26 -7.70 16.80 -16.69
CA ILE A 26 -7.44 17.06 -15.28
C ILE A 26 -5.94 16.81 -15.11
N LEU A 27 -5.15 17.89 -15.10
CA LEU A 27 -3.78 17.86 -14.61
C LEU A 27 -3.84 17.50 -13.13
N GLY A 28 -3.81 16.21 -12.84
CA GLY A 28 -3.61 15.70 -11.50
C GLY A 28 -2.28 16.24 -11.02
N SER A 29 -2.32 17.26 -10.16
CA SER A 29 -1.16 17.67 -9.39
C SER A 29 -0.81 16.50 -8.48
N ALA A 30 0.13 15.67 -8.92
CA ALA A 30 0.81 14.74 -8.04
C ALA A 30 1.59 15.61 -7.05
N ALA A 31 0.97 15.91 -5.92
CA ALA A 31 1.69 16.43 -4.76
C ALA A 31 2.72 15.34 -4.41
N SER A 32 3.96 15.55 -4.85
CA SER A 32 5.10 14.82 -4.31
C SER A 32 5.16 15.22 -2.85
N SER A 33 4.63 14.37 -1.97
CA SER A 33 4.91 14.47 -0.55
C SER A 33 6.41 14.22 -0.42
N ALA A 34 7.18 15.30 -0.37
CA ALA A 34 8.58 15.23 0.00
C ALA A 34 8.64 14.47 1.33
N ALA A 35 9.35 13.35 1.35
CA ALA A 35 9.52 12.54 2.55
C ALA A 35 10.29 13.34 3.60
N ALA A 36 9.58 14.19 4.34
CA ALA A 36 10.01 14.58 5.67
C ALA A 36 10.25 13.26 6.42
N GLY A 37 11.48 13.02 6.86
CA GLY A 37 11.83 11.77 7.54
C GLY A 37 10.77 11.45 8.59
N SER A 38 10.23 10.24 8.54
CA SER A 38 9.21 9.80 9.49
C SER A 38 9.69 10.13 10.90
N PRO A 39 8.91 10.83 11.75
CA PRO A 39 9.29 11.12 13.13
C PRO A 39 9.33 9.84 14.00
N PHE A 40 9.38 8.68 13.38
CA PHE A 40 9.24 7.37 13.97
C PHE A 40 10.06 6.35 13.18
N THR A 41 10.79 5.50 13.90
CA THR A 41 11.48 4.33 13.39
C THR A 41 10.89 3.07 13.98
N VAL A 42 10.85 2.00 13.20
CA VAL A 42 10.48 0.66 13.65
C VAL A 42 11.32 -0.36 12.90
N ALA A 43 11.82 -1.36 13.61
CA ALA A 43 12.53 -2.50 13.08
C ALA A 43 12.08 -3.76 13.82
N ALA A 44 12.11 -4.89 13.12
CA ALA A 44 11.87 -6.20 13.69
C ALA A 44 13.15 -7.04 13.61
N PHE A 45 13.41 -7.85 14.64
CA PHE A 45 14.53 -8.78 14.64
C PHE A 45 14.08 -10.16 15.21
N PRO A 46 14.32 -11.26 14.48
CA PRO A 46 14.88 -11.33 13.13
C PRO A 46 13.91 -10.83 12.04
N ASN A 47 14.45 -10.34 10.93
CA ASN A 47 13.71 -9.98 9.72
C ASN A 47 14.49 -10.45 8.47
N PRO A 48 14.03 -11.47 7.73
CA PRO A 48 12.74 -12.16 7.90
C PRO A 48 12.67 -12.96 9.20
N SER A 49 11.46 -13.10 9.75
CA SER A 49 11.19 -13.89 10.95
C SER A 49 10.75 -15.32 10.60
N THR A 50 10.80 -16.21 11.60
CA THR A 50 10.29 -17.58 11.49
C THR A 50 8.97 -17.70 12.26
N ALA A 51 7.96 -18.31 11.63
CA ALA A 51 6.66 -18.48 12.26
C ALA A 51 6.77 -19.33 13.54
N GLY A 52 6.17 -18.85 14.63
CA GLY A 52 6.23 -19.50 15.93
C GLY A 52 7.45 -19.14 16.79
N GLU A 53 8.43 -18.44 16.22
CA GLU A 53 9.60 -17.96 16.96
C GLU A 53 9.38 -16.54 17.50
N PRO A 54 10.01 -16.18 18.64
CA PRO A 54 9.97 -14.81 19.17
C PRO A 54 10.53 -13.78 18.18
N VAL A 55 9.92 -12.60 18.16
CA VAL A 55 10.37 -11.45 17.35
C VAL A 55 10.35 -10.21 18.22
N GLU A 56 11.48 -9.52 18.30
CA GLU A 56 11.53 -8.20 18.93
C GLU A 56 11.14 -7.13 17.90
N ILE A 57 10.17 -6.29 18.25
CA ILE A 57 9.81 -5.10 17.47
C ILE A 57 10.19 -3.87 18.29
N ALA A 58 11.17 -3.12 17.80
CA ALA A 58 11.73 -1.98 18.51
C ALA A 58 11.84 -0.75 17.62
N GLY A 59 11.92 0.42 18.25
CA GLY A 59 11.99 1.66 17.52
C GLY A 59 12.18 2.89 18.38
N ARG A 60 12.08 4.05 17.73
CA ARG A 60 12.23 5.34 18.38
C ARG A 60 11.28 6.36 17.76
N LEU A 61 10.59 7.09 18.62
CA LEU A 61 9.81 8.26 18.30
C LEU A 61 10.68 9.52 18.51
N PHE A 62 10.78 10.38 17.51
CA PHE A 62 11.54 11.62 17.52
C PHE A 62 10.62 12.79 17.86
N GLY A 63 11.11 13.72 18.68
CA GLY A 63 10.38 14.95 19.02
C GLY A 63 9.22 14.77 20.00
N GLU A 64 8.96 13.56 20.47
CA GLU A 64 7.86 13.26 21.41
C GLU A 64 8.35 13.05 22.86
N PRO A 65 7.49 13.33 23.85
CA PRO A 65 7.81 13.23 25.26
C PRO A 65 7.96 11.78 25.75
N THR A 66 8.68 11.62 26.86
CA THR A 66 8.74 10.39 27.65
C THR A 66 7.33 9.90 28.00
N GLY A 67 7.09 8.60 27.88
CA GLY A 67 5.83 7.99 28.34
C GLY A 67 4.71 7.98 27.31
N THR A 68 4.97 8.37 26.06
CA THR A 68 4.03 8.21 24.94
C THR A 68 3.62 6.76 24.79
N ARG A 69 2.32 6.52 24.69
CA ARG A 69 1.76 5.19 24.50
C ARG A 69 1.95 4.72 23.06
N VAL A 70 2.60 3.57 22.89
CA VAL A 70 2.77 2.89 21.60
C VAL A 70 1.94 1.61 21.62
N VAL A 71 1.12 1.38 20.60
CA VAL A 71 0.23 0.20 20.50
C VAL A 71 0.60 -0.59 19.26
N LEU A 72 0.88 -1.87 19.43
CA LEU A 72 1.13 -2.80 18.33
C LEU A 72 -0.20 -3.41 17.88
N TRP A 73 -0.47 -3.31 16.58
CA TRP A 73 -1.64 -3.87 15.93
C TRP A 73 -1.21 -4.99 14.99
N HIS A 74 -1.95 -6.09 14.98
CA HIS A 74 -1.67 -7.27 14.17
C HIS A 74 -2.98 -7.85 13.64
N GLU A 75 -2.99 -8.25 12.38
CA GLU A 75 -4.05 -9.06 11.78
C GLU A 75 -3.79 -10.55 12.05
N LEU A 76 -4.65 -11.19 12.84
CA LEU A 76 -4.49 -12.60 13.20
C LEU A 76 -4.95 -13.54 12.06
N PRO A 77 -4.36 -14.75 11.95
CA PRO A 77 -4.83 -15.76 11.00
C PRO A 77 -6.32 -16.03 11.14
N GLY A 78 -7.04 -16.01 10.02
CA GLY A 78 -8.48 -16.26 9.97
C GLY A 78 -9.36 -15.10 10.46
N ARG A 79 -8.79 -13.94 10.77
CA ARG A 79 -9.54 -12.71 11.09
C ARG A 79 -9.22 -11.64 10.05
N HIS A 80 -10.26 -10.98 9.55
CA HIS A 80 -10.11 -9.82 8.69
C HIS A 80 -10.07 -8.57 9.57
N GLY A 81 -8.90 -7.94 9.63
CA GLY A 81 -8.72 -6.69 10.36
C GLY A 81 -7.65 -6.74 11.45
N PHE A 82 -7.05 -5.58 11.67
CA PHE A 82 -6.05 -5.38 12.69
C PHE A 82 -6.70 -5.26 14.06
N GLN A 83 -6.10 -5.92 15.04
CA GLN A 83 -6.47 -5.80 16.45
C GLN A 83 -5.25 -5.43 17.28
N PRO A 84 -5.42 -4.67 18.38
CA PRO A 84 -4.32 -4.37 19.28
C PRO A 84 -3.88 -5.65 19.99
N VAL A 85 -2.59 -5.97 19.94
CA VAL A 85 -2.00 -7.17 20.56
C VAL A 85 -1.06 -6.85 21.71
N ALA A 86 -0.45 -5.66 21.71
CA ALA A 86 0.40 -5.21 22.80
C ALA A 86 0.39 -3.67 22.90
N ALA A 87 0.74 -3.16 24.08
CA ALA A 87 0.98 -1.74 24.27
C ALA A 87 2.18 -1.53 25.20
N THR A 88 2.99 -0.53 24.90
CA THR A 88 4.13 -0.11 25.72
C THR A 88 4.19 1.41 25.80
N ARG A 89 5.19 1.95 26.50
CA ARG A 89 5.45 3.39 26.57
C ARG A 89 6.89 3.70 26.16
N THR A 90 7.08 4.85 25.52
CA THR A 90 8.41 5.35 25.22
C THR A 90 9.18 5.69 26.50
N ASN A 91 10.48 5.41 26.51
CA ASN A 91 11.37 5.90 27.55
C ASN A 91 11.82 7.35 27.30
N ALA A 92 12.71 7.87 28.14
CA ALA A 92 13.19 9.26 28.06
C ALA A 92 13.94 9.60 26.76
N ALA A 93 14.41 8.59 26.03
CA ALA A 93 15.04 8.77 24.71
C ALA A 93 14.04 8.61 23.55
N GLY A 94 12.74 8.41 23.83
CA GLY A 94 11.71 8.11 22.83
C GLY A 94 11.74 6.66 22.33
N ARG A 95 12.51 5.76 22.96
CA ARG A 95 12.62 4.35 22.52
C ARG A 95 11.51 3.50 23.09
N PHE A 96 11.10 2.49 22.34
CA PHE A 96 10.14 1.48 22.73
C PHE A 96 10.56 0.11 22.18
N ALA A 97 10.06 -0.97 22.79
CA ALA A 97 10.22 -2.33 22.32
C ALA A 97 9.03 -3.21 22.74
N PHE A 98 8.78 -4.24 21.94
CA PHE A 98 7.85 -5.35 22.18
C PHE A 98 8.63 -6.66 21.99
N VAL A 99 8.44 -7.63 22.89
CA VAL A 99 9.09 -8.95 22.88
C VAL A 99 8.02 -10.02 23.01
#